data_AF-A0A381TM50-F1
#
_entry.id   AF-A0A381TM50-F1
#
_cell.length_a   1.000
_cell.length_b   1.000
_cell.length_c   1.000
_cell.angle_alpha   90.00
_cell.angle_beta   90.00
_cell.angle_gamma   90.00
#
_symmetry.space_group_name_H-M   'P 1'
#
loop_
_entity.id
_entity.type
_entity.pdbx_description
1 polymer ?
#
loop_
_entity_poly.entity_id
_entity_poly.type
_entity_poly.pdbx_seq_one_letter_code
_entity_poly.pdbx_strand_id
1 'polypeptide(L)'
;VLLFLLLTLYPRFMNYLSEVFLPTLWIYPMLFFLEAFTLYIYYYGWERMRNGKSKWFHLYLGLQLNIVGTILLLVANAWVTFMMTPGGVDMKTGALMNIWEVIDNFSWWPINIHRLIANVTFGGAIVGAYSAFKFLHSKTDEDKAHYDWMGYVGNMIAIWSFLVLPFAGYWLMRELYQYDQTMGITMMGGFLSWLWIIQAVLISSLFLASNYYLWLGMERIDGGERYQKYIKYMLSVLLLCVWVWATPHSLVVTPEEVTLMGGVHHPVIGVFGVMSAKMTAVNYMILTSAIGFMFYRRANKVATVSYALQLNLLQAGIYAGVAAYVLYLGIDGYFVEPSIRVNKYSVWQVLAVLFAILSTTVIDLFLFKNSESLGKFHWGKMPQRSQYILIFIAVSFTWLMGLMGYARSAIRQHWHVYKVMEDTSVDAFAPTLGFAANVVSVCVLVFLGLVMFIFWLGSLADHKKEDASQTPEPAQ
;
A
#
# COMPACT_ATOMS: atom_id res chain seq x y z
N VAL A 1 18.76 -3.36 -17.51
CA VAL A 1 17.78 -3.37 -18.64
C VAL A 1 17.05 -2.04 -18.75
N LEU A 2 16.25 -1.63 -17.75
CA LEU A 2 15.44 -0.39 -17.83
C LEU A 2 16.26 0.87 -18.16
N LEU A 3 17.42 1.05 -17.52
CA LEU A 3 18.32 2.18 -17.82
C LEU A 3 18.73 2.21 -19.29
N PHE A 4 19.11 1.06 -19.87
CA PHE A 4 19.49 0.97 -21.28
C PHE A 4 18.31 1.27 -22.20
N LEU A 5 17.10 0.82 -21.86
CA LEU A 5 15.89 1.17 -22.61
C LEU A 5 15.62 2.67 -22.57
N LEU A 6 15.77 3.32 -21.42
CA LEU A 6 15.57 4.78 -21.32
C LEU A 6 16.61 5.56 -22.12
N LEU A 7 17.89 5.17 -22.06
CA LEU A 7 18.96 5.82 -22.82
C LEU A 7 18.80 5.66 -24.33
N THR A 8 18.26 4.52 -24.78
CA THR A 8 18.08 4.21 -26.21
C THR A 8 16.79 4.80 -26.78
N LEU A 9 15.68 4.70 -26.04
CA LEU A 9 14.35 5.12 -26.50
C LEU A 9 14.08 6.61 -26.24
N TYR A 10 14.66 7.20 -25.18
CA TYR A 10 14.43 8.59 -24.77
C TYR A 10 15.74 9.38 -24.57
N PRO A 11 16.66 9.42 -25.57
CA PRO A 11 17.99 9.98 -25.41
C PRO A 11 17.97 11.48 -25.05
N ARG A 12 17.09 12.28 -25.68
CA ARG A 12 16.97 13.72 -25.38
C ARG A 12 16.54 13.97 -23.94
N PHE A 13 15.55 13.22 -23.47
CA PHE A 13 15.04 13.33 -22.11
C PHE A 13 16.08 12.88 -21.08
N MET A 14 16.79 11.78 -21.36
CA MET A 14 17.85 11.30 -20.48
C MET A 14 19.04 12.27 -20.41
N ASN A 15 19.40 12.94 -21.51
CA ASN A 15 20.41 14.00 -21.49
C ASN A 15 19.97 15.15 -20.58
N TYR A 16 18.73 15.62 -20.73
CA TYR A 16 18.19 16.69 -19.89
C TYR A 16 18.18 16.31 -18.40
N LEU A 17 17.66 15.12 -18.05
CA LEU A 17 17.71 14.65 -16.67
C LEU A 17 19.14 14.52 -16.15
N SER A 18 20.10 14.12 -17.00
CA SER A 18 21.50 13.99 -16.59
C SER A 18 22.16 15.32 -16.28
N GLU A 19 21.84 16.37 -17.03
CA GLU A 19 22.31 17.73 -16.76
C GLU A 19 21.73 18.26 -15.44
N VAL A 20 20.44 18.05 -15.20
CA VAL A 20 19.75 18.52 -13.99
C VAL A 20 20.21 17.73 -12.75
N PHE A 21 20.35 16.40 -12.86
CA PHE A 21 20.54 15.51 -11.71
C PHE A 21 21.92 14.86 -11.60
N LEU A 22 22.94 15.39 -12.29
CA LEU A 22 24.28 14.80 -12.38
C LEU A 22 24.83 14.25 -11.05
N PRO A 23 24.77 14.98 -9.91
CA PRO A 23 25.30 14.46 -8.64
C PRO A 23 24.54 13.21 -8.17
N THR A 24 23.21 13.22 -8.27
CA THR A 24 22.36 12.13 -7.79
C THR A 24 22.46 10.88 -8.66
N LEU A 25 22.79 11.02 -9.96
CA LEU A 25 23.03 9.90 -10.87
C LEU A 25 24.28 9.08 -10.49
N TRP A 26 25.25 9.68 -9.79
CA TRP A 26 26.40 8.96 -9.24
C TRP A 26 26.10 8.39 -7.84
N ILE A 27 25.39 9.15 -7.01
CA ILE A 27 25.01 8.71 -5.66
C ILE A 27 24.13 7.46 -5.71
N TYR A 28 23.18 7.40 -6.66
CA TYR A 28 22.22 6.31 -6.73
C TYR A 28 22.87 4.92 -6.95
N PRO A 29 23.76 4.70 -7.95
CA PRO A 29 24.52 3.47 -8.07
C PRO A 29 25.41 3.16 -6.86
N MET A 30 26.05 4.16 -6.26
CA MET A 30 26.88 3.95 -5.06
C MET A 30 26.07 3.41 -3.89
N LEU A 31 24.89 3.98 -3.64
CA LEU A 31 23.96 3.48 -2.63
C LEU A 31 23.46 2.07 -2.97
N PHE A 32 23.24 1.75 -4.24
CA PHE A 32 22.86 0.41 -4.67
C PHE A 32 23.97 -0.62 -4.36
N PHE A 33 25.23 -0.29 -4.61
CA PHE A 33 26.36 -1.14 -4.22
C PHE A 33 26.49 -1.27 -2.69
N LEU A 34 26.27 -0.18 -1.95
CA LEU A 34 26.30 -0.20 -0.48
C LEU A 34 25.18 -1.08 0.09
N GLU A 35 23.97 -0.99 -0.46
CA GLU A 35 22.85 -1.85 -0.09
C GLU A 35 23.19 -3.31 -0.36
N ALA A 36 23.68 -3.63 -1.57
CA ALA A 36 24.07 -4.98 -1.94
C ALA A 36 25.17 -5.54 -1.03
N PHE A 37 26.23 -4.77 -0.77
CA PHE A 37 27.31 -5.19 0.13
C PHE A 37 26.79 -5.48 1.55
N THR A 38 25.97 -4.57 2.08
CA THR A 38 25.35 -4.73 3.40
C THR A 38 24.45 -5.97 3.44
N LEU A 39 23.69 -6.23 2.37
CA LEU A 39 22.78 -7.37 2.25
C LEU A 39 23.55 -8.68 2.22
N TYR A 40 24.67 -8.74 1.50
CA TYR A 40 25.53 -9.91 1.45
C TYR A 40 26.13 -10.23 2.83
N ILE A 41 26.61 -9.22 3.55
CA ILE A 41 27.11 -9.42 4.93
C ILE A 41 25.98 -9.87 5.85
N TYR A 42 24.80 -9.25 5.76
CA TYR A 42 23.63 -9.63 6.54
C TYR A 42 23.25 -11.09 6.31
N TYR A 43 23.11 -11.48 5.03
CA TYR A 43 22.66 -12.82 4.65
C TYR A 43 23.70 -13.91 4.95
N TYR A 44 24.91 -13.79 4.40
CA TYR A 44 25.94 -14.83 4.55
C TYR A 44 26.62 -14.81 5.92
N GLY A 45 26.55 -13.70 6.65
CA GLY A 45 27.11 -13.58 7.99
C GLY A 45 26.24 -14.15 9.09
N TRP A 46 25.02 -14.65 8.79
CA TRP A 46 24.07 -15.15 9.78
C TRP A 46 24.68 -16.15 10.77
N GLU A 47 25.33 -17.21 10.29
CA GLU A 47 25.87 -18.27 11.15
C GLU A 47 26.92 -17.76 12.14
N ARG A 48 27.71 -16.76 11.74
CA ARG A 48 28.72 -16.13 12.60
C ARG A 48 28.12 -15.14 13.60
N MET A 49 26.98 -14.54 13.26
CA MET A 49 26.37 -13.44 14.02
C MET A 49 25.08 -13.84 14.74
N ARG A 50 24.60 -15.08 14.65
CA ARG A 50 23.31 -15.48 15.23
C ARG A 50 23.28 -15.48 16.76
N ASN A 51 24.45 -15.52 17.43
CA ASN A 51 24.57 -15.66 18.88
C ASN A 51 25.40 -14.53 19.53
N GLY A 52 25.21 -14.33 20.83
CA GLY A 52 26.01 -13.43 21.66
C GLY A 52 25.92 -11.95 21.25
N LYS A 53 27.00 -11.20 21.47
CA LYS A 53 27.05 -9.75 21.16
C LYS A 53 26.97 -9.48 19.65
N SER A 54 27.46 -10.39 18.81
CA SER A 54 27.44 -10.28 17.36
C SER A 54 26.02 -10.21 16.77
N LYS A 55 25.00 -10.69 17.51
CA LYS A 55 23.60 -10.56 17.11
C LYS A 55 23.17 -9.11 16.97
N TRP A 56 23.66 -8.22 17.82
CA TRP A 56 23.37 -6.79 17.73
C TRP A 56 23.96 -6.16 16.47
N PHE A 57 25.15 -6.62 16.05
CA PHE A 57 25.74 -6.18 14.80
C PHE A 57 24.92 -6.65 13.59
N HIS A 58 24.42 -7.89 13.60
CA HIS A 58 23.49 -8.36 12.56
C HIS A 58 22.19 -7.53 12.50
N LEU A 59 21.61 -7.18 13.66
CA LEU A 59 20.44 -6.30 13.72
C LEU A 59 20.75 -4.89 13.20
N TYR A 60 21.93 -4.36 13.53
CA TYR A 60 22.42 -3.08 13.00
C TYR A 60 22.55 -3.11 11.47
N LEU A 61 23.10 -4.18 10.88
CA LEU A 61 23.15 -4.35 9.42
C LEU A 61 21.74 -4.35 8.80
N GLY A 62 20.78 -5.01 9.45
CA GLY A 62 19.37 -4.96 9.04
C GLY A 62 18.79 -3.55 9.07
N LEU A 63 19.11 -2.76 10.11
CA LEU A 63 18.73 -1.35 10.18
C LEU A 63 19.39 -0.53 9.06
N GLN A 64 20.68 -0.74 8.79
CA GLN A 64 21.40 -0.06 7.72
C GLN A 64 20.79 -0.35 6.34
N LEU A 65 20.39 -1.59 6.07
CA LEU A 65 19.67 -1.93 4.83
C LEU A 65 18.42 -1.08 4.64
N ASN A 66 17.62 -0.91 5.69
CA ASN A 66 16.42 -0.08 5.62
C ASN A 66 16.75 1.41 5.43
N ILE A 67 17.81 1.92 6.06
CA ILE A 67 18.26 3.30 5.88
C ILE A 67 18.72 3.53 4.43
N VAL A 68 19.62 2.68 3.92
CA VAL A 68 20.15 2.81 2.56
C VAL A 68 19.04 2.65 1.52
N GLY A 69 18.18 1.64 1.66
CA GLY A 69 17.02 1.43 0.79
C GLY A 69 16.03 2.61 0.82
N THR A 70 15.85 3.26 1.97
CA THR A 70 15.05 4.48 2.08
C THR A 70 15.72 5.65 1.37
N ILE A 71 17.02 5.85 1.52
CA ILE A 71 17.74 6.92 0.80
C ILE A 71 17.69 6.69 -0.71
N LEU A 72 17.85 5.44 -1.18
CA LEU A 72 17.66 5.08 -2.59
C LEU A 72 16.27 5.47 -3.10
N LEU A 73 15.23 5.19 -2.30
CA LEU A 73 13.87 5.60 -2.61
C LEU A 73 13.75 7.13 -2.71
N LEU A 74 14.30 7.88 -1.74
CA LEU A 74 14.27 9.35 -1.74
C LEU A 74 14.93 9.94 -2.99
N VAL A 75 16.10 9.40 -3.38
CA VAL A 75 16.84 9.85 -4.56
C VAL A 75 16.06 9.55 -5.84
N ALA A 76 15.58 8.31 -6.02
CA ALA A 76 14.78 7.97 -7.21
C ALA A 76 13.48 8.78 -7.30
N ASN A 77 12.88 9.10 -6.16
CA ASN A 77 11.68 9.93 -6.12
C ASN A 77 11.92 11.35 -6.54
N ALA A 78 13.11 11.93 -6.29
CA ALA A 78 13.45 13.26 -6.77
C ALA A 78 13.29 13.36 -8.30
N TRP A 79 13.76 12.34 -9.02
CA TRP A 79 13.64 12.28 -10.49
C TRP A 79 12.18 12.16 -10.93
N VAL A 80 11.43 11.24 -10.30
CA VAL A 80 10.03 10.97 -10.68
C VAL A 80 9.12 12.16 -10.37
N THR A 81 9.33 12.84 -9.24
CA THR A 81 8.50 13.98 -8.85
C THR A 81 8.85 15.23 -9.62
N PHE A 82 10.13 15.46 -9.94
CA PHE A 82 10.55 16.55 -10.79
C PHE A 82 9.85 16.52 -12.14
N MET A 83 9.65 15.33 -12.72
CA MET A 83 8.90 15.21 -13.97
C MET A 83 7.44 15.68 -13.84
N MET A 84 6.80 15.52 -12.68
CA MET A 84 5.40 15.90 -12.46
C MET A 84 5.24 17.34 -12.00
N THR A 85 6.05 17.77 -11.04
CA THR A 85 5.99 19.08 -10.40
C THR A 85 7.39 19.69 -10.44
N PRO A 86 7.93 20.07 -11.61
CA PRO A 86 9.26 20.64 -11.68
C PRO A 86 9.35 21.94 -10.89
N GLY A 87 10.49 22.11 -10.22
CA GLY A 87 10.90 23.30 -9.46
C GLY A 87 12.41 23.50 -9.64
N GLY A 88 12.93 24.68 -9.29
CA GLY A 88 14.38 24.96 -9.37
C GLY A 88 14.96 25.01 -10.79
N VAL A 89 14.13 25.12 -11.82
CA VAL A 89 14.53 25.29 -13.22
C VAL A 89 13.77 26.46 -13.84
N ASP A 90 14.36 27.10 -14.85
CA ASP A 90 13.65 28.07 -15.67
C ASP A 90 12.62 27.34 -16.55
N MET A 91 11.34 27.65 -16.38
CA MET A 91 10.25 26.93 -17.04
C MET A 91 10.19 27.11 -18.56
N LYS A 92 10.92 28.08 -19.14
CA LYS A 92 10.95 28.32 -20.60
C LYS A 92 12.14 27.65 -21.27
N THR A 93 13.29 27.68 -20.62
CA THR A 93 14.58 27.20 -21.15
C THR A 93 14.98 25.85 -20.61
N GLY A 94 14.38 25.41 -19.50
CA GLY A 94 14.74 24.20 -18.76
C GLY A 94 16.03 24.32 -17.96
N ALA A 95 16.71 25.48 -17.98
CA ALA A 95 18.00 25.67 -17.36
C ALA A 95 17.93 25.51 -15.83
N LEU A 96 18.89 24.77 -15.26
CA LEU A 96 19.00 24.57 -13.81
C LEU A 96 19.27 25.90 -13.09
N MET A 97 18.45 26.21 -12.10
CA MET A 97 18.61 27.39 -11.24
C MET A 97 19.02 26.98 -9.82
N ASN A 98 18.34 25.98 -9.24
CA ASN A 98 18.59 25.50 -7.89
C ASN A 98 18.34 24.00 -7.78
N ILE A 99 19.41 23.23 -7.52
CA ILE A 99 19.33 21.77 -7.41
C ILE A 99 18.49 21.29 -6.23
N TRP A 100 18.43 22.06 -5.14
CA TRP A 100 17.60 21.68 -4.00
C TRP A 100 16.12 21.86 -4.34
N GLU A 101 15.73 22.95 -4.98
CA GLU A 101 14.33 23.12 -5.41
C GLU A 101 13.88 22.11 -6.48
N VAL A 102 14.83 21.57 -7.25
CA VAL A 102 14.60 20.43 -8.15
C VAL A 102 14.26 19.16 -7.36
N ILE A 103 15.00 18.88 -6.28
CA ILE A 103 14.81 17.67 -5.46
C ILE A 103 13.60 17.82 -4.54
N ASP A 104 13.55 18.86 -3.69
CA ASP A 104 12.48 19.15 -2.74
C ASP A 104 11.33 19.93 -3.41
N ASN A 105 10.79 19.33 -4.46
CA ASN A 105 9.66 19.89 -5.18
C ASN A 105 8.31 19.52 -4.52
N PHE A 106 7.23 20.13 -5.02
CA PHE A 106 5.89 20.09 -4.43
C PHE A 106 5.38 18.68 -4.08
N SER A 107 5.74 17.66 -4.88
CA SER A 107 5.27 16.28 -4.67
C SER A 107 6.29 15.33 -4.04
N TRP A 108 7.51 15.80 -3.71
CA TRP A 108 8.60 14.93 -3.25
C TRP A 108 8.33 14.27 -1.89
N TRP A 109 8.07 15.04 -0.84
CA TRP A 109 7.73 14.46 0.48
C TRP A 109 6.47 13.58 0.47
N PRO A 110 5.35 14.01 -0.13
CA PRO A 110 4.16 13.17 -0.24
C PRO A 110 4.43 11.85 -0.98
N ILE A 111 5.18 11.87 -2.10
CA ILE A 111 5.49 10.63 -2.82
C ILE A 111 6.41 9.72 -2.01
N ASN A 112 7.35 10.30 -1.27
CA ASN A 112 8.31 9.55 -0.47
C ASN A 112 7.59 8.77 0.61
N ILE A 113 6.68 9.44 1.33
CA ILE A 113 5.87 8.82 2.38
C ILE A 113 4.90 7.80 1.78
N HIS A 114 4.22 8.14 0.69
CA HIS A 114 3.31 7.21 0.01
C HIS A 114 4.04 5.96 -0.46
N ARG A 115 5.16 6.09 -1.16
CA ARG A 115 5.91 4.94 -1.70
C ARG A 115 6.60 4.15 -0.61
N LEU A 116 7.06 4.76 0.48
CA LEU A 116 7.62 4.04 1.62
C LEU A 116 6.55 3.10 2.20
N ILE A 117 5.38 3.64 2.52
CA ILE A 117 4.25 2.87 3.04
C ILE A 117 3.80 1.80 2.04
N ALA A 118 3.70 2.15 0.75
CA ALA A 118 3.30 1.22 -0.30
C ALA A 118 4.32 0.08 -0.47
N ASN A 119 5.61 0.35 -0.39
CA ASN A 119 6.66 -0.66 -0.49
C ASN A 119 6.66 -1.60 0.72
N VAL A 120 6.41 -1.10 1.94
CA VAL A 120 6.21 -1.94 3.13
C VAL A 120 4.98 -2.83 2.97
N THR A 121 3.89 -2.25 2.46
CA THR A 121 2.65 -2.99 2.18
C THR A 121 2.89 -4.11 1.18
N PHE A 122 3.56 -3.77 0.08
CA PHE A 122 3.89 -4.68 -1.01
C PHE A 122 4.83 -5.80 -0.55
N GLY A 123 5.89 -5.47 0.19
CA GLY A 123 6.80 -6.46 0.75
C GLY A 123 6.08 -7.48 1.63
N GLY A 124 5.19 -7.03 2.51
CA GLY A 124 4.35 -7.90 3.33
C GLY A 124 3.43 -8.79 2.49
N ALA A 125 2.81 -8.24 1.44
CA ALA A 125 1.95 -8.98 0.53
C ALA A 125 2.71 -10.06 -0.26
N ILE A 126 3.91 -9.75 -0.77
CA ILE A 126 4.77 -10.72 -1.48
C ILE A 126 5.23 -11.84 -0.55
N VAL A 127 5.62 -11.52 0.69
CA VAL A 127 5.94 -12.54 1.71
C VAL A 127 4.74 -13.43 1.98
N GLY A 128 3.53 -12.86 2.10
CA GLY A 128 2.28 -13.60 2.24
C GLY A 128 1.95 -14.51 1.05
N ALA A 129 2.19 -14.04 -0.17
CA ALA A 129 2.00 -14.86 -1.37
C ALA A 129 3.02 -16.00 -1.47
N TYR A 130 4.28 -15.75 -1.13
CA TYR A 130 5.32 -16.79 -1.06
C TYR A 130 4.95 -17.88 -0.05
N SER A 131 4.56 -17.47 1.15
CA SER A 131 4.16 -18.41 2.20
C SER A 131 2.90 -19.18 1.79
N ALA A 132 1.94 -18.55 1.12
CA ALA A 132 0.76 -19.22 0.59
C ALA A 132 1.12 -20.27 -0.44
N PHE A 133 2.02 -19.95 -1.37
CA PHE A 133 2.52 -20.90 -2.35
C PHE A 133 3.18 -22.10 -1.66
N LYS A 134 4.10 -21.86 -0.72
CA LYS A 134 4.78 -22.93 0.01
C LYS A 134 3.82 -23.76 0.86
N PHE A 135 2.92 -23.13 1.62
CA PHE A 135 1.89 -23.80 2.42
C PHE A 135 1.04 -24.78 1.60
N LEU A 136 0.62 -24.38 0.40
CA LEU A 136 -0.20 -25.22 -0.49
C LEU A 136 0.57 -26.43 -1.04
N HIS A 137 1.90 -26.35 -1.13
CA HIS A 137 2.77 -27.44 -1.60
C HIS A 137 3.39 -28.27 -0.47
N SER A 138 3.32 -27.80 0.78
CA SER A 138 3.85 -28.49 1.95
C SER A 138 3.14 -29.83 2.20
N LYS A 139 3.93 -30.88 2.42
CA LYS A 139 3.44 -32.23 2.73
C LYS A 139 3.41 -32.53 4.23
N THR A 140 4.27 -31.86 5.00
CA THR A 140 4.38 -32.06 6.45
C THR A 140 3.53 -31.03 7.20
N ASP A 141 3.08 -31.40 8.40
CA ASP A 141 2.36 -30.49 9.28
C ASP A 141 3.28 -29.38 9.83
N GLU A 142 4.57 -29.66 10.00
CA GLU A 142 5.57 -28.69 10.45
C GLU A 142 5.80 -27.58 9.43
N ASP A 143 5.99 -27.93 8.15
CA ASP A 143 6.14 -26.94 7.08
C ASP A 143 4.89 -26.09 6.94
N LYS A 144 3.70 -26.72 6.98
CA LYS A 144 2.43 -25.99 6.96
C LYS A 144 2.36 -25.02 8.12
N ALA A 145 2.74 -25.42 9.33
CA ALA A 145 2.76 -24.53 10.48
C ALA A 145 3.73 -23.35 10.29
N HIS A 146 4.94 -23.61 9.74
CA HIS A 146 5.92 -22.57 9.46
C HIS A 146 5.42 -21.55 8.43
N TYR A 147 4.93 -22.01 7.27
CA TYR A 147 4.46 -21.11 6.23
C TYR A 147 3.15 -20.40 6.61
N ASP A 148 2.33 -21.03 7.45
CA ASP A 148 1.16 -20.36 8.01
C ASP A 148 1.54 -19.18 8.92
N TRP A 149 2.55 -19.36 9.76
CA TRP A 149 3.13 -18.29 10.56
C TRP A 149 3.74 -17.20 9.68
N MET A 150 4.51 -17.57 8.66
CA MET A 150 5.13 -16.63 7.73
C MET A 150 4.06 -15.79 7.01
N GLY A 151 2.98 -16.43 6.55
CA GLY A 151 1.88 -15.73 5.87
C GLY A 151 1.10 -14.81 6.78
N TYR A 152 0.91 -15.21 8.03
CA TYR A 152 0.37 -14.32 9.05
C TYR A 152 1.24 -13.08 9.27
N VAL A 153 2.56 -13.25 9.42
CA VAL A 153 3.48 -12.12 9.63
C VAL A 153 3.50 -11.19 8.41
N GLY A 154 3.62 -11.75 7.20
CA GLY A 154 3.60 -10.98 5.95
C GLY A 154 2.30 -10.18 5.80
N ASN A 155 1.15 -10.82 6.00
CA ASN A 155 -0.14 -10.16 5.94
C ASN A 155 -0.33 -9.10 7.04
N MET A 156 0.19 -9.33 8.24
CA MET A 156 0.15 -8.33 9.32
C MET A 156 0.92 -7.07 8.93
N ILE A 157 2.13 -7.21 8.38
CA ILE A 157 2.95 -6.09 7.88
C ILE A 157 2.18 -5.35 6.76
N ALA A 158 1.59 -6.11 5.83
CA ALA A 158 0.82 -5.57 4.72
C ALA A 158 -0.38 -4.75 5.22
N ILE A 159 -1.23 -5.32 6.09
CA ILE A 159 -2.43 -4.64 6.58
C ILE A 159 -2.08 -3.37 7.36
N TRP A 160 -1.10 -3.42 8.27
CA TRP A 160 -0.77 -2.25 9.09
C TRP A 160 -0.27 -1.06 8.29
N SER A 161 0.60 -1.33 7.32
CA SER A 161 1.06 -0.28 6.41
C SER A 161 -0.06 0.15 5.45
N PHE A 162 -0.88 -0.79 4.97
CA PHE A 162 -2.01 -0.48 4.11
C PHE A 162 -3.06 0.42 4.75
N LEU A 163 -3.35 0.26 6.05
CA LEU A 163 -4.34 1.06 6.78
C LEU A 163 -4.05 2.57 6.70
N VAL A 164 -2.78 2.97 6.61
CA VAL A 164 -2.37 4.37 6.54
C VAL A 164 -2.06 4.85 5.11
N LEU A 165 -1.98 3.92 4.14
CA LEU A 165 -1.63 4.23 2.75
C LEU A 165 -2.64 5.16 2.05
N PRO A 166 -3.97 4.99 2.20
CA PRO A 166 -4.94 5.93 1.61
C PRO A 166 -4.70 7.38 2.01
N PHE A 167 -4.22 7.62 3.22
CA PHE A 167 -3.92 8.97 3.70
C PHE A 167 -2.71 9.59 3.01
N ALA A 168 -1.63 8.82 2.85
CA ALA A 168 -0.47 9.27 2.10
C ALA A 168 -0.81 9.52 0.62
N GLY A 169 -1.68 8.69 0.05
CA GLY A 169 -2.22 8.91 -1.29
C GLY A 169 -3.01 10.21 -1.38
N TYR A 170 -3.94 10.43 -0.46
CA TYR A 170 -4.73 11.65 -0.39
C TYR A 170 -3.85 12.90 -0.28
N TRP A 171 -2.84 12.88 0.58
CA TRP A 171 -1.90 13.99 0.73
C TRP A 171 -1.18 14.28 -0.60
N LEU A 172 -0.64 13.27 -1.27
CA LEU A 172 -0.03 13.43 -2.60
C LEU A 172 -1.00 14.09 -3.60
N MET A 173 -2.26 13.67 -3.64
CA MET A 173 -3.25 14.25 -4.57
C MET A 173 -3.56 15.70 -4.24
N ARG A 174 -3.67 16.04 -2.95
CA ARG A 174 -3.86 17.42 -2.51
C ARG A 174 -2.72 18.30 -2.99
N GLU A 175 -1.48 17.82 -2.86
CA GLU A 175 -0.33 18.61 -3.28
C GLU A 175 -0.32 18.81 -4.81
N LEU A 176 -0.54 17.75 -5.60
CA LEU A 176 -0.65 17.90 -7.06
C LEU A 176 -1.75 18.89 -7.47
N TYR A 177 -2.90 18.88 -6.78
CA TYR A 177 -4.00 19.83 -7.02
C TYR A 177 -3.61 21.28 -6.70
N GLN A 178 -2.86 21.50 -5.62
CA GLN A 178 -2.39 22.83 -5.22
C GLN A 178 -1.30 23.36 -6.18
N TYR A 179 -0.47 22.46 -6.72
CA TYR A 179 0.52 22.81 -7.74
C TYR A 179 -0.15 23.26 -9.05
N ASP A 180 -1.11 22.49 -9.56
CA ASP A 180 -1.87 22.85 -10.77
C ASP A 180 -3.28 22.27 -10.74
N GLN A 181 -4.30 23.15 -10.78
CA GLN A 181 -5.70 22.74 -10.79
C GLN A 181 -6.06 21.89 -12.02
N THR A 182 -5.38 22.09 -13.16
CA THR A 182 -5.59 21.34 -14.41
C THR A 182 -5.25 19.87 -14.23
N MET A 183 -4.18 19.57 -13.49
CA MET A 183 -3.80 18.20 -13.13
C MET A 183 -4.91 17.54 -12.30
N GLY A 184 -5.44 18.28 -11.32
CA GLY A 184 -6.57 17.86 -10.49
C GLY A 184 -7.83 17.54 -11.30
N ILE A 185 -8.19 18.41 -12.25
CA ILE A 185 -9.34 18.21 -13.15
C ILE A 185 -9.12 16.96 -14.01
N THR A 186 -7.94 16.82 -14.61
CA THR A 186 -7.60 15.67 -15.47
C THR A 186 -7.79 14.34 -14.73
N MET A 187 -7.39 14.30 -13.45
CA MET A 187 -7.51 13.11 -12.61
C MET A 187 -8.93 12.82 -12.15
N MET A 188 -9.61 13.80 -11.55
CA MET A 188 -10.85 13.54 -10.81
C MET A 188 -12.10 13.72 -11.66
N GLY A 189 -12.06 14.59 -12.68
CA GLY A 189 -13.18 14.87 -13.59
C GLY A 189 -12.93 14.54 -15.05
N GLY A 190 -11.67 14.34 -15.45
CA GLY A 190 -11.25 14.07 -16.82
C GLY A 190 -11.19 12.58 -17.17
N PHE A 191 -10.37 12.26 -18.18
CA PHE A 191 -10.28 10.90 -18.73
C PHE A 191 -9.74 9.86 -17.74
N LEU A 192 -9.05 10.28 -16.67
CA LEU A 192 -8.57 9.40 -15.61
C LEU A 192 -9.60 9.14 -14.50
N SER A 193 -10.76 9.80 -14.50
CA SER A 193 -11.78 9.65 -13.44
C SER A 193 -12.20 8.18 -13.22
N TRP A 194 -12.36 7.42 -14.30
CA TRP A 194 -12.68 5.99 -14.23
C TRP A 194 -11.53 5.13 -13.70
N LEU A 195 -10.27 5.55 -13.87
CA LEU A 195 -9.13 4.90 -13.24
C LEU A 195 -9.22 4.99 -11.71
N TRP A 196 -9.71 6.11 -11.16
CA TRP A 196 -9.94 6.27 -9.72
C TRP A 196 -11.07 5.38 -9.20
N ILE A 197 -12.08 5.08 -10.03
CA ILE A 197 -13.12 4.11 -9.69
C ILE A 197 -12.56 2.70 -9.67
N ILE A 198 -11.76 2.33 -10.67
CA ILE A 198 -11.04 1.04 -10.69
C ILE A 198 -10.16 0.93 -9.44
N GLN A 199 -9.42 1.97 -9.10
CA GLN A 199 -8.62 2.02 -7.88
C GLN A 199 -9.46 1.86 -6.62
N ALA A 200 -10.60 2.55 -6.51
CA ALA A 200 -11.48 2.42 -5.35
C ALA A 200 -11.95 0.97 -5.19
N VAL A 201 -12.39 0.32 -6.27
CA VAL A 201 -12.80 -1.09 -6.28
C VAL A 201 -11.64 -2.00 -5.85
N LEU A 202 -10.42 -1.76 -6.36
CA LEU A 202 -9.25 -2.54 -5.99
C LEU A 202 -8.88 -2.39 -4.52
N ILE A 203 -8.79 -1.16 -4.02
CA ILE A 203 -8.48 -0.90 -2.61
C ILE A 203 -9.57 -1.50 -1.72
N SER A 204 -10.84 -1.37 -2.09
CA SER A 204 -11.95 -2.02 -1.41
C SER A 204 -11.82 -3.55 -1.36
N SER A 205 -11.44 -4.17 -2.48
CA SER A 205 -11.22 -5.61 -2.53
C SER A 205 -10.05 -6.05 -1.65
N LEU A 206 -8.98 -5.26 -1.58
CA LEU A 206 -7.83 -5.50 -0.71
C LEU A 206 -8.22 -5.42 0.77
N PHE A 207 -9.06 -4.44 1.16
CA PHE A 207 -9.60 -4.36 2.52
C PHE A 207 -10.47 -5.57 2.86
N LEU A 208 -11.39 -5.95 1.96
CA LEU A 208 -12.25 -7.12 2.17
C LEU A 208 -11.43 -8.42 2.29
N ALA A 209 -10.49 -8.64 1.37
CA ALA A 209 -9.59 -9.79 1.37
C ALA A 209 -8.75 -9.86 2.65
N SER A 210 -8.14 -8.75 3.04
CA SER A 210 -7.33 -8.63 4.26
C SER A 210 -8.13 -8.96 5.52
N ASN A 211 -9.35 -8.42 5.64
CA ASN A 211 -10.23 -8.73 6.76
C ASN A 211 -10.69 -10.18 6.73
N TYR A 212 -11.05 -10.70 5.56
CA TYR A 212 -11.47 -12.09 5.43
C TYR A 212 -10.37 -13.07 5.83
N TYR A 213 -9.11 -12.80 5.45
CA TYR A 213 -7.97 -13.58 5.94
C TYR A 213 -7.86 -13.57 7.47
N LEU A 214 -8.01 -12.39 8.10
CA LEU A 214 -7.97 -12.28 9.56
C LEU A 214 -9.11 -13.08 10.21
N TRP A 215 -10.31 -13.03 9.64
CA TRP A 215 -11.47 -13.75 10.15
C TRP A 215 -11.30 -15.26 10.09
N LEU A 216 -10.82 -15.78 8.95
CA LEU A 216 -10.44 -17.19 8.83
C LEU A 216 -9.34 -17.55 9.83
N GLY A 217 -8.38 -16.64 10.01
CA GLY A 217 -7.31 -16.78 10.98
C GLY A 217 -7.79 -16.86 12.44
N MET A 218 -9.01 -16.43 12.77
CA MET A 218 -9.56 -16.61 14.12
C MET A 218 -10.07 -18.02 14.37
N GLU A 219 -10.38 -18.80 13.33
CA GLU A 219 -10.84 -20.21 13.47
C GLU A 219 -9.73 -21.12 14.01
N ARG A 220 -8.46 -20.78 13.77
CA ARG A 220 -7.29 -21.52 14.29
C ARG A 220 -6.81 -21.07 15.67
N ILE A 221 -7.55 -20.18 16.34
CA ILE A 221 -7.16 -19.60 17.63
C ILE A 221 -8.16 -20.01 18.70
N ASP A 222 -7.69 -20.71 19.72
CA ASP A 222 -8.51 -21.03 20.90
C ASP A 222 -9.05 -19.73 21.54
N GLY A 223 -10.38 -19.63 21.66
CA GLY A 223 -11.06 -18.43 22.17
C GLY A 223 -11.45 -17.39 21.10
N GLY A 224 -11.10 -17.60 19.83
CA GLY A 224 -11.49 -16.75 18.69
C GLY A 224 -12.99 -16.73 18.40
N GLU A 225 -13.70 -17.82 18.72
CA GLU A 225 -15.17 -17.99 18.68
C GLU A 225 -15.93 -16.77 19.24
N ARG A 226 -15.39 -16.17 20.33
CA ARG A 226 -15.97 -14.99 21.01
C ARG A 226 -16.19 -13.80 20.09
N TYR A 227 -15.33 -13.64 19.09
CA TYR A 227 -15.34 -12.50 18.16
C TYR A 227 -15.99 -12.80 16.81
N GLN A 228 -16.17 -14.08 16.45
CA GLN A 228 -16.73 -14.46 15.14
C GLN A 228 -18.15 -13.90 14.91
N LYS A 229 -18.97 -13.80 15.97
CA LYS A 229 -20.32 -13.22 15.90
C LYS A 229 -20.37 -11.78 15.38
N TYR A 230 -19.25 -11.04 15.49
CA TYR A 230 -19.16 -9.65 15.03
C TYR A 230 -18.83 -9.51 13.55
N ILE A 231 -18.34 -10.58 12.90
CA ILE A 231 -17.91 -10.57 11.48
C ILE A 231 -19.03 -10.07 10.57
N LYS A 232 -20.27 -10.50 10.78
CA LYS A 232 -21.42 -10.08 9.95
C LYS A 232 -21.66 -8.57 9.97
N TYR A 233 -21.46 -7.92 11.11
CA TYR A 233 -21.63 -6.46 11.23
C TYR A 233 -20.49 -5.73 10.55
N MET A 234 -19.25 -6.19 10.77
CA MET A 234 -18.07 -5.63 10.10
C MET A 234 -18.16 -5.77 8.58
N LEU A 235 -18.55 -6.94 8.08
CA LEU A 235 -18.75 -7.17 6.66
C LEU A 235 -19.83 -6.25 6.09
N SER A 236 -20.94 -6.06 6.81
CA SER A 236 -22.01 -5.14 6.37
C SER A 236 -21.49 -3.71 6.23
N VAL A 237 -20.73 -3.21 7.21
CA VAL A 237 -20.13 -1.88 7.15
C VAL A 237 -19.15 -1.77 5.98
N LEU A 238 -18.27 -2.78 5.79
CA LEU A 238 -17.32 -2.79 4.68
C LEU A 238 -18.05 -2.75 3.34
N LEU A 239 -19.05 -3.62 3.11
CA LEU A 239 -19.81 -3.66 1.86
C LEU A 239 -20.52 -2.34 1.55
N LEU A 240 -21.18 -1.74 2.55
CA LEU A 240 -21.82 -0.43 2.39
C LEU A 240 -20.80 0.66 2.01
N CYS A 241 -19.63 0.65 2.64
CA CYS A 241 -18.57 1.60 2.31
C CYS A 241 -18.00 1.35 0.91
N VAL A 242 -17.85 0.08 0.49
CA VAL A 242 -17.45 -0.25 -0.89
C VAL A 242 -18.45 0.33 -1.89
N TRP A 243 -19.75 0.15 -1.66
CA TRP A 243 -20.78 0.68 -2.54
C TRP A 243 -20.73 2.21 -2.65
N VAL A 244 -20.60 2.91 -1.51
CA VAL A 244 -20.46 4.37 -1.51
C VAL A 244 -19.19 4.79 -2.24
N TRP A 245 -18.04 4.18 -1.93
CA TRP A 245 -16.76 4.62 -2.46
C TRP A 245 -16.60 4.37 -3.97
N ALA A 246 -17.09 3.21 -4.44
CA ALA A 246 -17.07 2.82 -5.84
C ALA A 246 -18.06 3.62 -6.70
N THR A 247 -18.94 4.43 -6.10
CA THR A 247 -19.90 5.22 -6.86
C THR A 247 -19.19 6.34 -7.66
N PRO A 248 -19.39 6.43 -8.99
CA PRO A 248 -18.80 7.47 -9.82
C PRO A 248 -19.54 8.81 -9.66
N HIS A 249 -18.80 9.91 -9.72
CA HIS A 249 -19.39 11.26 -9.78
C HIS A 249 -19.88 11.61 -11.19
N SER A 250 -19.17 11.13 -12.22
CA SER A 250 -19.47 11.37 -13.63
C SER A 250 -19.76 10.03 -14.30
N LEU A 251 -20.98 9.86 -14.80
CA LEU A 251 -21.39 8.68 -15.55
C LEU A 251 -21.02 8.86 -17.03
N VAL A 252 -20.74 7.75 -17.73
CA VAL A 252 -20.66 7.75 -19.19
C VAL A 252 -22.10 7.68 -19.70
N VAL A 253 -22.60 8.81 -20.16
CA VAL A 253 -24.01 9.00 -20.55
C VAL A 253 -24.10 9.65 -21.92
N THR A 254 -25.15 9.32 -22.65
CA THR A 254 -25.54 9.94 -23.92
C THR A 254 -26.15 11.33 -23.68
N PRO A 255 -26.18 12.21 -24.70
CA PRO A 255 -26.82 13.52 -24.58
C PRO A 255 -28.31 13.45 -24.21
N GLU A 256 -29.01 12.41 -24.66
CA GLU A 256 -30.40 12.15 -24.30
C GLU A 256 -30.54 11.87 -22.80
N GLU A 257 -29.69 11.00 -22.25
CA GLU A 257 -29.66 10.69 -20.82
C GLU A 257 -29.32 11.92 -19.97
N VAL A 258 -28.41 12.79 -20.42
CA VAL A 258 -28.11 14.07 -19.74
C VAL A 258 -29.36 14.94 -19.63
N THR A 259 -30.16 14.99 -20.70
CA THR A 259 -31.42 15.75 -20.73
C THR A 259 -32.43 15.14 -19.76
N LEU A 260 -32.57 13.80 -19.75
CA LEU A 260 -33.47 13.08 -18.84
C LEU A 260 -33.07 13.24 -17.36
N MET A 261 -31.78 13.30 -17.07
CA MET A 261 -31.25 13.52 -15.71
C MET A 261 -31.39 14.97 -15.23
N GLY A 262 -31.72 15.92 -16.12
CA GLY A 262 -31.78 17.34 -15.80
C GLY A 262 -30.40 17.97 -15.55
N GLY A 263 -29.32 17.33 -16.02
CA GLY A 263 -27.96 17.83 -15.82
C GLY A 263 -26.87 16.79 -16.12
N VAL A 264 -25.61 17.24 -16.04
CA VAL A 264 -24.41 16.42 -16.32
C VAL A 264 -24.15 15.38 -15.21
N HIS A 265 -24.71 15.59 -14.01
CA HIS A 265 -24.61 14.68 -12.88
C HIS A 265 -25.97 14.13 -12.48
N HIS A 266 -26.03 12.83 -12.24
CA HIS A 266 -27.23 12.17 -11.75
C HIS A 266 -27.57 12.65 -10.32
N PRO A 267 -28.81 13.05 -10.02
CA PRO A 267 -29.18 13.73 -8.76
C PRO A 267 -28.95 12.89 -7.50
N VAL A 268 -29.05 11.56 -7.59
CA VAL A 268 -28.78 10.64 -6.47
C VAL A 268 -27.33 10.13 -6.47
N ILE A 269 -26.91 9.45 -7.56
CA ILE A 269 -25.58 8.85 -7.69
C ILE A 269 -24.45 9.88 -7.53
N GLY A 270 -24.61 11.07 -8.11
CA GLY A 270 -23.62 12.15 -8.02
C GLY A 270 -23.28 12.55 -6.59
N VAL A 271 -24.25 12.47 -5.67
CA VAL A 271 -24.06 12.77 -4.24
C VAL A 271 -23.04 11.83 -3.61
N PHE A 272 -23.10 10.53 -3.90
CA PHE A 272 -22.14 9.56 -3.37
C PHE A 272 -20.78 9.62 -4.08
N GLY A 273 -20.74 10.19 -5.29
CA GLY A 273 -19.52 10.37 -6.07
C GLY A 273 -18.57 11.45 -5.55
N VAL A 274 -19.01 12.32 -4.63
CA VAL A 274 -18.16 13.42 -4.13
C VAL A 274 -17.16 12.96 -3.07
N MET A 275 -16.09 13.75 -2.90
CA MET A 275 -15.03 13.47 -1.92
C MET A 275 -15.53 13.29 -0.48
N SER A 276 -16.62 13.96 -0.10
CA SER A 276 -17.20 13.83 1.25
C SER A 276 -17.64 12.39 1.55
N ALA A 277 -18.47 11.81 0.68
CA ALA A 277 -18.91 10.43 0.78
C ALA A 277 -17.72 9.45 0.71
N LYS A 278 -16.82 9.65 -0.26
CA LYS A 278 -15.67 8.76 -0.46
C LYS A 278 -14.76 8.73 0.76
N MET A 279 -14.37 9.88 1.30
CA MET A 279 -13.49 9.94 2.48
C MET A 279 -14.14 9.33 3.73
N THR A 280 -15.43 9.57 3.95
CA THR A 280 -16.16 8.94 5.06
C THR A 280 -16.18 7.41 4.91
N ALA A 281 -16.48 6.90 3.72
CA ALA A 281 -16.48 5.46 3.46
C ALA A 281 -15.11 4.82 3.71
N VAL A 282 -14.01 5.42 3.22
CA VAL A 282 -12.65 4.91 3.46
C VAL A 282 -12.32 4.88 4.95
N ASN A 283 -12.62 5.95 5.68
CA ASN A 283 -12.32 6.03 7.11
C ASN A 283 -13.12 4.98 7.91
N TYR A 284 -14.37 4.72 7.56
CA TYR A 284 -15.15 3.64 8.16
C TYR A 284 -14.59 2.25 7.83
N MET A 285 -14.09 2.04 6.61
CA MET A 285 -13.39 0.79 6.25
C MET A 285 -12.12 0.58 7.07
N ILE A 286 -11.33 1.64 7.28
CA ILE A 286 -10.11 1.61 8.08
C ILE A 286 -10.44 1.31 9.55
N LEU A 287 -11.41 2.01 10.14
CA LEU A 287 -11.86 1.77 11.52
C LEU A 287 -12.35 0.34 11.71
N THR A 288 -13.17 -0.16 10.77
CA THR A 288 -13.68 -1.54 10.82
C THR A 288 -12.54 -2.54 10.72
N SER A 289 -11.56 -2.30 9.85
CA SER A 289 -10.39 -3.18 9.70
C SER A 289 -9.50 -3.18 10.94
N ALA A 290 -9.32 -2.01 11.58
CA ALA A 290 -8.60 -1.88 12.84
C ALA A 290 -9.28 -2.65 13.98
N ILE A 291 -10.62 -2.61 14.06
CA ILE A 291 -11.40 -3.42 15.00
C ILE A 291 -11.18 -4.92 14.73
N GLY A 292 -11.19 -5.35 13.47
CA GLY A 292 -10.93 -6.74 13.09
C GLY A 292 -9.57 -7.24 13.56
N PHE A 293 -8.54 -6.41 13.37
CA PHE A 293 -7.20 -6.71 13.83
C PHE A 293 -7.09 -6.73 15.36
N MET A 294 -7.76 -5.80 16.04
CA MET A 294 -7.86 -5.79 17.50
C MET A 294 -8.50 -7.07 18.02
N PHE A 295 -9.62 -7.53 17.44
CA PHE A 295 -10.25 -8.81 17.80
C PHE A 295 -9.31 -9.99 17.58
N TYR A 296 -8.63 -10.03 16.44
CA TYR A 296 -7.66 -11.08 16.15
C TYR A 296 -6.55 -11.15 17.22
N ARG A 297 -5.96 -10.02 17.61
CA ARG A 297 -4.91 -9.96 18.65
C ARG A 297 -5.37 -10.39 20.04
N ARG A 298 -6.67 -10.28 20.30
CA ARG A 298 -7.31 -10.62 21.57
C ARG A 298 -7.87 -12.03 21.60
N ALA A 299 -7.97 -12.69 20.45
CA ALA A 299 -8.66 -13.97 20.30
C ALA A 299 -8.22 -15.00 21.36
N ASN A 300 -6.92 -15.15 21.58
CA ASN A 300 -6.36 -16.08 22.57
C ASN A 300 -6.11 -15.48 23.97
N LYS A 301 -6.57 -14.27 24.28
CA LYS A 301 -6.24 -13.58 25.54
C LYS A 301 -7.46 -13.29 26.40
N VAL A 302 -7.27 -13.31 27.71
CA VAL A 302 -8.22 -12.79 28.71
C VAL A 302 -7.53 -11.70 29.51
N ALA A 303 -8.23 -10.57 29.68
CA ALA A 303 -7.77 -9.49 30.53
C ALA A 303 -7.99 -9.85 32.00
N THR A 304 -6.92 -9.81 32.79
CA THR A 304 -6.91 -10.14 34.23
C THR A 304 -6.90 -8.90 35.13
N VAL A 305 -6.73 -7.71 34.54
CA VAL A 305 -6.68 -6.43 35.27
C VAL A 305 -8.05 -6.02 35.80
N SER A 306 -8.10 -5.47 37.02
CA SER A 306 -9.35 -5.08 37.70
C SER A 306 -10.16 -4.00 36.97
N TYR A 307 -9.49 -3.14 36.22
CA TYR A 307 -10.07 -2.06 35.43
C TYR A 307 -10.35 -2.47 33.96
N ALA A 308 -10.39 -3.77 33.65
CA ALA A 308 -10.60 -4.25 32.29
C ALA A 308 -11.91 -3.76 31.65
N LEU A 309 -13.00 -3.70 32.43
CA LEU A 309 -14.28 -3.20 31.93
C LEU A 309 -14.19 -1.71 31.55
N GLN A 310 -13.55 -0.90 32.38
CA GLN A 310 -13.39 0.54 32.15
C GLN A 310 -12.58 0.81 30.88
N LEU A 311 -11.48 0.09 30.67
CA LEU A 311 -10.66 0.23 29.46
C LEU A 311 -11.38 -0.25 28.19
N ASN A 312 -12.13 -1.36 28.26
CA ASN A 312 -12.94 -1.80 27.13
C ASN A 312 -14.03 -0.79 26.78
N LEU A 313 -14.72 -0.23 27.78
CA LEU A 313 -15.71 0.84 27.57
C LEU A 313 -15.07 2.09 27.00
N LEU A 314 -13.88 2.47 27.46
CA LEU A 314 -13.11 3.59 26.91
C LEU A 314 -12.78 3.36 25.43
N GLN A 315 -12.29 2.17 25.05
CA GLN A 315 -12.01 1.85 23.65
C GLN A 315 -13.26 1.87 22.78
N ALA A 316 -14.37 1.28 23.27
CA ALA A 316 -15.64 1.34 22.56
C ALA A 316 -16.11 2.79 22.39
N GLY A 317 -15.97 3.62 23.42
CA GLY A 317 -16.27 5.06 23.38
C GLY A 317 -15.40 5.82 22.39
N ILE A 318 -14.09 5.52 22.31
CA ILE A 318 -13.17 6.11 21.32
C ILE A 318 -13.62 5.76 19.90
N TYR A 319 -13.86 4.47 19.61
CA TYR A 319 -14.31 4.05 18.27
C TYR A 319 -15.66 4.68 17.90
N ALA A 320 -16.63 4.69 18.83
CA ALA A 320 -17.94 5.28 18.59
C ALA A 320 -17.87 6.80 18.39
N GLY A 321 -17.11 7.51 19.22
CA GLY A 321 -16.92 8.95 19.12
C GLY A 321 -16.20 9.35 17.84
N VAL A 322 -15.14 8.61 17.45
CA VAL A 322 -14.43 8.85 16.19
C VAL A 322 -15.30 8.53 14.99
N ALA A 323 -16.06 7.44 15.00
CA ALA A 323 -17.01 7.12 13.93
C ALA A 323 -18.06 8.24 13.78
N ALA A 324 -18.66 8.71 14.88
CA ALA A 324 -19.62 9.80 14.87
C ALA A 324 -19.00 11.12 14.34
N TYR A 325 -17.76 11.43 14.74
CA TYR A 325 -17.04 12.61 14.25
C TYR A 325 -16.73 12.54 12.76
N VAL A 326 -16.27 11.38 12.26
CA VAL A 326 -16.02 11.14 10.83
C VAL A 326 -17.30 11.27 10.03
N LEU A 327 -18.42 10.75 10.53
CA LEU A 327 -19.72 10.88 9.89
C LEU A 327 -20.20 12.34 9.88
N TYR A 328 -20.06 13.05 11.00
CA TYR A 328 -20.38 14.48 11.09
C TYR A 328 -19.61 15.29 10.05
N LEU A 329 -18.28 15.15 9.98
CA LEU A 329 -17.47 15.84 8.97
C LEU A 329 -17.83 15.44 7.54
N GLY A 330 -18.25 14.18 7.34
CA GLY A 330 -18.73 13.68 6.06
C GLY A 330 -20.04 14.34 5.60
N ILE A 331 -20.98 14.52 6.53
CA ILE A 331 -22.27 15.17 6.27
C ILE A 331 -22.08 16.68 6.10
N ASP A 332 -21.37 17.33 7.03
CA ASP A 332 -21.11 18.77 6.98
C ASP A 332 -20.28 19.16 5.74
N GLY A 333 -19.43 18.24 5.28
CA GLY A 333 -18.66 18.38 4.05
C GLY A 333 -19.50 18.71 2.80
N TYR A 334 -20.78 18.34 2.75
CA TYR A 334 -21.68 18.71 1.64
C TYR A 334 -22.07 20.19 1.62
N PHE A 335 -22.05 20.85 2.77
CA PHE A 335 -22.53 22.22 2.94
C PHE A 335 -21.42 23.26 2.97
N VAL A 336 -20.15 22.82 2.91
CA VAL A 336 -18.96 23.69 2.91
C VAL A 336 -18.27 23.71 1.55
N GLU A 337 -17.47 24.76 1.34
CA GLU A 337 -16.64 24.92 0.16
C GLU A 337 -15.69 23.72 -0.07
N PRO A 338 -15.39 23.37 -1.33
CA PRO A 338 -14.45 22.30 -1.65
C PRO A 338 -13.08 22.48 -1.01
N SER A 339 -12.61 23.72 -0.87
CA SER A 339 -11.35 24.07 -0.22
C SER A 339 -11.30 23.61 1.25
N ILE A 340 -12.37 23.82 2.01
CA ILE A 340 -12.49 23.42 3.42
C ILE A 340 -12.60 21.90 3.51
N ARG A 341 -13.41 21.29 2.65
CA ARG A 341 -13.59 19.84 2.57
C ARG A 341 -12.27 19.10 2.36
N VAL A 342 -11.48 19.60 1.40
CA VAL A 342 -10.20 18.99 1.00
C VAL A 342 -9.10 19.31 2.02
N ASN A 343 -8.92 20.58 2.39
CA ASN A 343 -7.76 20.98 3.17
C ASN A 343 -7.93 20.79 4.69
N LYS A 344 -9.17 20.80 5.20
CA LYS A 344 -9.44 20.71 6.64
C LYS A 344 -10.15 19.41 7.01
N TYR A 345 -11.35 19.17 6.48
CA TYR A 345 -12.19 18.06 6.98
C TYR A 345 -11.57 16.70 6.71
N SER A 346 -11.01 16.51 5.52
CA SER A 346 -10.30 15.28 5.19
C SER A 346 -9.13 15.03 6.15
N VAL A 347 -8.34 16.06 6.47
CA VAL A 347 -7.22 15.95 7.42
C VAL A 347 -7.71 15.58 8.82
N TRP A 348 -8.77 16.23 9.31
CA TRP A 348 -9.33 15.93 10.63
C TRP A 348 -9.94 14.53 10.72
N GLN A 349 -10.59 14.04 9.67
CA GLN A 349 -11.06 12.65 9.63
C GLN A 349 -9.88 11.68 9.75
N VAL A 350 -8.80 11.89 9.00
CA VAL A 350 -7.59 11.07 9.07
C VAL A 350 -6.99 11.08 10.48
N LEU A 351 -6.79 12.27 11.07
CA LEU A 351 -6.22 12.40 12.40
C LEU A 351 -7.08 11.71 13.47
N ALA A 352 -8.41 11.79 13.35
CA ALA A 352 -9.32 11.12 14.26
C ALA A 352 -9.22 9.59 14.16
N VAL A 353 -9.13 9.04 12.94
CA VAL A 353 -8.94 7.59 12.73
C VAL A 353 -7.58 7.12 13.23
N LEU A 354 -6.50 7.84 12.94
CA LEU A 354 -5.17 7.54 13.47
C LEU A 354 -5.15 7.60 15.00
N PHE A 355 -5.81 8.60 15.59
CA PHE A 355 -5.99 8.69 17.03
C PHE A 355 -6.71 7.45 17.59
N ALA A 356 -7.81 7.01 16.98
CA ALA A 356 -8.51 5.78 17.41
C ALA A 356 -7.58 4.57 17.37
N ILE A 357 -6.86 4.36 16.27
CA ILE A 357 -5.97 3.20 16.10
C ILE A 357 -4.83 3.23 17.14
N LEU A 358 -4.15 4.36 17.28
CA LEU A 358 -2.99 4.49 18.18
C LEU A 358 -3.41 4.40 19.65
N SER A 359 -4.42 5.16 20.06
CA SER A 359 -4.90 5.17 21.45
C SER A 359 -5.44 3.81 21.87
N THR A 360 -6.23 3.15 21.02
CA THR A 360 -6.79 1.82 21.35
C THR A 360 -5.70 0.75 21.37
N THR A 361 -4.70 0.84 20.48
CA THR A 361 -3.51 -0.04 20.53
C THR A 361 -2.71 0.16 21.81
N VAL A 362 -2.55 1.40 22.28
CA VAL A 362 -1.88 1.70 23.56
C VAL A 362 -2.71 1.15 24.73
N ILE A 363 -4.04 1.33 24.73
CA ILE A 363 -4.92 0.76 25.76
C ILE A 363 -4.81 -0.77 25.80
N ASP A 364 -4.68 -1.44 24.64
CA ASP A 364 -4.47 -2.89 24.59
C ASP A 364 -3.20 -3.35 25.32
N LEU A 365 -2.13 -2.56 25.28
CA LEU A 365 -0.90 -2.87 26.02
C LEU A 365 -1.15 -2.89 27.54
N PHE A 366 -2.00 -2.00 28.04
CA PHE A 366 -2.37 -1.97 29.46
C PHE A 366 -3.42 -3.03 29.82
N LEU A 367 -4.41 -3.23 28.96
CA LEU A 367 -5.53 -4.17 29.19
C LEU A 367 -5.04 -5.62 29.28
N PHE A 368 -4.04 -5.99 28.48
CA PHE A 368 -3.49 -7.35 28.45
C PHE A 368 -2.13 -7.45 29.15
N LYS A 369 -1.81 -6.50 30.02
CA LYS A 369 -0.67 -6.63 30.94
C LYS A 369 -0.96 -7.82 31.87
N ASN A 370 -0.11 -8.85 31.82
CA ASN A 370 -0.29 -10.13 32.54
C ASN A 370 -1.54 -10.93 32.11
N SER A 371 -1.94 -10.83 30.85
CA SER A 371 -3.08 -11.60 30.32
C SER A 371 -2.83 -13.11 30.38
N GLU A 372 -3.88 -13.87 30.70
CA GLU A 372 -3.88 -15.33 30.57
C GLU A 372 -4.17 -15.73 29.12
N SER A 373 -3.49 -16.79 28.65
CA SER A 373 -3.71 -17.37 27.33
C SER A 373 -4.82 -18.41 27.41
N LEU A 374 -5.86 -18.29 26.56
CA LEU A 374 -6.98 -19.23 26.47
C LEU A 374 -6.64 -20.53 25.74
N GLY A 375 -5.46 -20.61 25.13
CA GLY A 375 -5.00 -21.80 24.42
C GLY A 375 -3.88 -21.48 23.45
N LYS A 376 -3.66 -22.40 22.51
CA LYS A 376 -2.56 -22.33 21.54
C LYS A 376 -3.05 -21.80 20.19
N PHE A 377 -2.11 -21.31 19.39
CA PHE A 377 -2.34 -21.10 17.97
C PHE A 377 -2.14 -22.44 17.26
N HIS A 378 -3.16 -22.91 16.55
CA HIS A 378 -3.07 -24.13 15.75
C HIS A 378 -2.52 -23.80 14.36
N TRP A 379 -1.23 -23.47 14.31
CA TRP A 379 -0.52 -23.20 13.05
C TRP A 379 -0.64 -24.39 12.10
N GLY A 380 -0.82 -24.12 10.81
CA GLY A 380 -0.96 -25.16 9.80
C GLY A 380 -2.41 -25.59 9.54
N LYS A 381 -3.36 -25.15 10.39
CA LYS A 381 -4.79 -25.51 10.28
C LYS A 381 -5.64 -24.46 9.55
N MET A 382 -5.01 -23.53 8.85
CA MET A 382 -5.72 -22.60 7.98
C MET A 382 -6.35 -23.30 6.77
N PRO A 383 -7.59 -22.93 6.36
CA PRO A 383 -8.21 -23.50 5.18
C PRO A 383 -7.51 -22.99 3.90
N GLN A 384 -7.48 -23.79 2.82
CA GLN A 384 -6.80 -23.43 1.56
C GLN A 384 -7.26 -22.07 0.99
N ARG A 385 -8.54 -21.72 1.16
CA ARG A 385 -9.09 -20.42 0.77
C ARG A 385 -8.33 -19.22 1.34
N SER A 386 -7.75 -19.35 2.54
CA SER A 386 -6.90 -18.29 3.12
C SER A 386 -5.63 -18.02 2.31
N GLN A 387 -5.06 -19.06 1.70
CA GLN A 387 -3.84 -18.96 0.91
C GLN A 387 -4.13 -18.30 -0.44
N TYR A 388 -5.26 -18.63 -1.07
CA TYR A 388 -5.72 -17.93 -2.27
C TYR A 388 -5.97 -16.44 -2.02
N ILE A 389 -6.43 -16.06 -0.82
CA ILE A 389 -6.58 -14.66 -0.43
C ILE A 389 -5.22 -13.95 -0.36
N LEU A 390 -4.19 -14.57 0.23
CA LEU A 390 -2.86 -13.96 0.29
C LEU A 390 -2.26 -13.74 -1.11
N ILE A 391 -2.44 -14.71 -2.01
CA ILE A 391 -2.05 -14.58 -3.42
C ILE A 391 -2.86 -13.45 -4.09
N PHE A 392 -4.18 -13.42 -3.88
CA PHE A 392 -5.05 -12.37 -4.41
C PHE A 392 -4.63 -10.97 -3.95
N ILE A 393 -4.26 -10.80 -2.68
CA ILE A 393 -3.77 -9.53 -2.13
C ILE A 393 -2.50 -9.10 -2.87
N ALA A 394 -1.53 -9.98 -3.03
CA ALA A 394 -0.27 -9.67 -3.72
C ALA A 394 -0.48 -9.32 -5.20
N VAL A 395 -1.30 -10.08 -5.93
CA VAL A 395 -1.61 -9.83 -7.34
C VAL A 395 -2.33 -8.49 -7.50
N SER A 396 -3.38 -8.26 -6.70
CA SER A 396 -4.19 -7.05 -6.76
C SER A 396 -3.38 -5.81 -6.39
N PHE A 397 -2.47 -5.91 -5.43
CA PHE A 397 -1.58 -4.81 -5.06
C PHE A 397 -0.55 -4.51 -6.16
N THR A 398 0.05 -5.54 -6.77
CA THR A 398 0.95 -5.37 -7.93
C THR A 398 0.23 -4.65 -9.07
N TRP A 399 -0.99 -5.06 -9.38
CA TRP A 399 -1.80 -4.46 -10.44
C TRP A 399 -2.16 -3.00 -10.12
N LEU A 400 -2.58 -2.73 -8.89
CA LEU A 400 -2.84 -1.37 -8.40
C LEU A 400 -1.59 -0.47 -8.53
N MET A 401 -0.41 -0.96 -8.16
CA MET A 401 0.84 -0.20 -8.29
C MET A 401 1.16 0.14 -9.76
N GLY A 402 0.95 -0.80 -10.68
CA GLY A 402 1.13 -0.56 -12.11
C GLY A 402 0.16 0.50 -12.66
N LEU A 403 -1.11 0.39 -12.31
CA LEU A 403 -2.15 1.36 -12.68
C LEU A 403 -1.86 2.77 -12.13
N MET A 404 -1.38 2.87 -10.89
CA MET A 404 -0.99 4.16 -10.29
C MET A 404 0.34 4.70 -10.86
N GLY A 405 1.21 3.83 -11.36
CA GLY A 405 2.35 4.22 -12.20
C GLY A 405 1.88 4.92 -13.47
N TYR A 406 0.90 4.33 -14.17
CA TYR A 406 0.29 4.94 -15.35
C TYR A 406 -0.40 6.26 -15.02
N ALA A 407 -1.20 6.34 -13.94
CA ALA A 407 -1.87 7.59 -13.53
C ALA A 407 -0.89 8.77 -13.40
N ARG A 408 0.25 8.54 -12.75
CA ARG A 408 1.32 9.55 -12.56
C ARG A 408 2.06 9.90 -13.84
N SER A 409 2.09 9.00 -14.83
CA SER A 409 2.63 9.33 -16.14
C SER A 409 1.61 10.13 -16.97
N ALA A 410 0.36 9.68 -16.99
CA ALA A 410 -0.72 10.24 -17.79
C ALA A 410 -1.17 11.64 -17.34
N ILE A 411 -0.99 11.98 -16.05
CA ILE A 411 -1.26 13.33 -15.52
C ILE A 411 -0.42 14.42 -16.21
N ARG A 412 0.77 14.05 -16.71
CA ARG A 412 1.67 14.96 -17.44
C ARG A 412 1.26 15.11 -18.91
N GLN A 413 0.24 14.39 -19.38
CA GLN A 413 -0.28 14.46 -20.74
C GLN A 413 0.84 14.25 -21.79
N HIS A 414 1.12 15.27 -22.60
CA HIS A 414 2.13 15.28 -23.66
C HIS A 414 3.50 15.80 -23.18
N TRP A 415 3.77 15.81 -21.87
CA TRP A 415 5.02 16.30 -21.31
C TRP A 415 5.86 15.17 -20.71
N HIS A 416 7.15 15.11 -21.06
CA HIS A 416 8.11 14.29 -20.32
C HIS A 416 8.42 14.91 -18.95
N VAL A 417 8.58 16.24 -18.91
CA VAL A 417 8.68 17.06 -17.69
C VAL A 417 7.63 18.16 -17.80
N TYR A 418 6.65 18.16 -16.91
CA TYR A 418 5.45 18.98 -17.04
C TYR A 418 5.77 20.48 -17.20
N LYS A 419 5.27 21.10 -18.28
CA LYS A 419 5.51 22.51 -18.65
C LYS A 419 6.98 22.90 -18.90
N VAL A 420 7.91 21.94 -18.97
CA VAL A 420 9.34 22.20 -19.21
C VAL A 420 9.83 21.49 -20.47
N MET A 421 9.50 20.21 -20.62
CA MET A 421 9.94 19.39 -21.74
C MET A 421 8.74 18.68 -22.37
N GLU A 422 8.23 19.27 -23.46
CA GLU A 422 7.14 18.73 -24.26
C GLU A 422 7.63 17.54 -25.11
N ASP A 423 6.82 16.49 -25.17
CA ASP A 423 6.99 15.39 -26.11
C ASP A 423 6.41 15.81 -27.46
N THR A 424 7.31 16.07 -28.41
CA THR A 424 6.98 16.51 -29.78
C THR A 424 7.00 15.35 -30.78
N SER A 425 7.12 14.11 -30.30
CA SER A 425 7.08 12.94 -31.16
C SER A 425 5.68 12.73 -31.75
N VAL A 426 5.63 12.08 -32.92
CA VAL A 426 4.36 11.74 -33.58
C VAL A 426 3.51 10.77 -32.76
N ASP A 427 4.15 10.03 -31.85
CA ASP A 427 3.54 9.04 -30.97
C ASP A 427 3.29 9.60 -29.55
N ALA A 428 3.35 10.92 -29.37
CA ALA A 428 3.09 11.58 -28.09
C ALA A 428 1.58 11.56 -27.78
N PHE A 429 1.12 10.55 -27.02
CA PHE A 429 -0.24 10.50 -26.51
C PHE A 429 -0.31 9.83 -25.14
N ALA A 430 -1.34 10.18 -24.36
CA ALA A 430 -1.72 9.41 -23.18
C ALA A 430 -2.57 8.23 -23.63
N PRO A 431 -2.13 6.96 -23.44
CA PRO A 431 -2.91 5.81 -23.87
C PRO A 431 -4.29 5.77 -23.24
N THR A 432 -5.27 5.21 -23.93
CA THR A 432 -6.61 5.01 -23.36
C THR A 432 -6.55 4.08 -22.15
N LEU A 433 -7.51 4.21 -21.23
CA LEU A 433 -7.54 3.41 -20.00
C LEU A 433 -7.52 1.90 -20.28
N GLY A 434 -8.27 1.43 -21.30
CA GLY A 434 -8.29 0.02 -21.68
C GLY A 434 -6.94 -0.47 -22.21
N PHE A 435 -6.28 0.31 -23.06
CA PHE A 435 -4.94 -0.04 -23.55
C PHE A 435 -3.93 -0.07 -22.41
N ALA A 436 -3.91 0.98 -21.57
CA ALA A 436 -3.01 1.06 -20.41
C ALA A 436 -3.22 -0.11 -19.44
N ALA A 437 -4.48 -0.47 -19.15
CA ALA A 437 -4.80 -1.61 -18.29
C ALA A 437 -4.28 -2.94 -18.87
N ASN A 438 -4.37 -3.14 -20.19
CA ASN A 438 -3.82 -4.34 -20.84
C ASN A 438 -2.30 -4.40 -20.72
N VAL A 439 -1.60 -3.29 -21.03
CA VAL A 439 -0.13 -3.22 -20.91
C VAL A 439 0.30 -3.48 -19.47
N VAL A 440 -0.35 -2.82 -18.49
CA VAL A 440 -0.08 -3.03 -17.07
C VAL A 440 -0.33 -4.48 -16.67
N SER A 441 -1.39 -5.11 -17.18
CA SER A 441 -1.68 -6.52 -16.89
C SER A 441 -0.60 -7.45 -17.44
N VAL A 442 -0.10 -7.21 -18.65
CA VAL A 442 1.04 -7.96 -19.22
C VAL A 442 2.29 -7.77 -18.36
N CYS A 443 2.62 -6.53 -17.96
CA CYS A 443 3.75 -6.27 -17.08
C CYS A 443 3.62 -6.98 -15.73
N VAL A 444 2.41 -7.02 -15.16
CA VAL A 444 2.12 -7.71 -13.90
C VAL A 444 2.27 -9.22 -14.06
N LEU A 445 1.79 -9.80 -15.16
CA LEU A 445 1.97 -11.23 -15.45
C LEU A 445 3.45 -11.59 -15.62
N VAL A 446 4.23 -10.76 -16.32
CA VAL A 446 5.68 -10.96 -16.45
C VAL A 446 6.36 -10.86 -15.08
N PHE A 447 6.04 -9.83 -14.29
CA PHE A 447 6.59 -9.66 -12.95
C PHE A 447 6.26 -10.86 -12.04
N LEU A 448 5.00 -11.27 -11.99
CA LEU A 448 4.57 -12.43 -11.20
C LEU A 448 5.21 -13.73 -11.73
N GLY A 449 5.36 -13.89 -13.04
CA GLY A 449 6.08 -15.01 -13.65
C GLY A 449 7.54 -15.07 -13.19
N LEU A 450 8.23 -13.92 -13.15
CA LEU A 450 9.59 -13.83 -12.63
C LEU A 450 9.65 -14.13 -11.13
N VAL A 451 8.71 -13.63 -10.33
CA VAL A 451 8.61 -13.93 -8.90
C VAL A 451 8.38 -15.43 -8.66
N MET A 452 7.46 -16.05 -9.41
CA MET A 452 7.20 -17.48 -9.33
C MET A 452 8.42 -18.31 -9.76
N PHE A 453 9.14 -17.86 -10.80
CA PHE A 453 10.40 -18.49 -11.21
C PHE A 453 11.46 -18.43 -10.10
N ILE A 454 11.58 -17.29 -9.40
CA ILE A 454 12.47 -17.15 -8.25
C ILE A 454 12.03 -18.07 -7.10
N PHE A 455 10.73 -18.16 -6.81
CA PHE A 455 10.20 -19.05 -5.78
C PHE A 455 10.49 -20.52 -6.09
N TRP A 456 10.33 -20.91 -7.34
CA TRP A 456 10.67 -22.24 -7.82
C TRP A 456 12.17 -22.52 -7.72
N LEU A 457 13.03 -21.58 -8.14
CA LEU A 457 14.48 -21.73 -8.04
C LEU A 457 14.94 -21.87 -6.58
N GLY A 458 14.31 -21.12 -5.66
CA GLY A 458 14.52 -21.29 -4.22
C GLY A 458 14.16 -22.70 -3.72
N SER A 459 13.05 -23.28 -4.20
CA SER A 459 12.63 -24.63 -3.81
C SER A 459 13.61 -25.74 -4.23
N LEU A 460 14.32 -25.57 -5.35
CA LEU A 460 15.36 -26.52 -5.78
C LEU A 460 16.57 -26.53 -4.85
N ALA A 461 16.92 -25.37 -4.28
CA ALA A 461 18.02 -25.26 -3.33
C ALA A 461 17.69 -25.92 -1.97
N ASP A 462 16.41 -25.90 -1.58
CA ASP A 462 15.92 -26.58 -0.37
C ASP A 462 16.01 -28.10 -0.54
N HIS A 463 15.55 -28.65 -1.67
CA HIS A 463 15.62 -30.09 -1.96
C HIS A 463 17.06 -30.61 -1.97
N LYS A 464 18.01 -29.84 -2.52
CA LYS A 464 19.43 -30.23 -2.51
C LYS A 464 20.04 -30.28 -1.09
N LYS A 465 19.53 -29.48 -0.15
CA LYS A 465 19.94 -29.52 1.26
C LYS A 465 19.30 -30.70 2.02
N GLU A 466 18.06 -31.04 1.70
CA GLU A 466 17.38 -32.23 2.23
C GLU A 466 18.06 -33.52 1.75
N ASP A 467 18.39 -33.61 0.46
CA ASP A 467 19.11 -34.77 -0.08
C ASP A 467 20.52 -34.90 0.53
N ALA A 468 21.22 -33.78 0.73
CA ALA A 468 22.55 -33.77 1.33
C ALA A 468 22.55 -34.13 2.82
N SER A 469 21.50 -33.80 3.58
CA SER A 469 21.37 -34.16 5.00
C SER A 469 20.94 -35.61 5.22
N GLN A 470 20.42 -36.27 4.19
CA GLN A 470 20.04 -37.69 4.20
C GLN A 470 21.16 -38.63 3.74
N THR A 471 22.23 -38.12 3.13
CA THR A 471 23.46 -38.90 2.89
C THR A 471 24.25 -39.08 4.19
N PRO A 472 24.52 -40.31 4.66
CA PRO A 472 25.38 -40.53 5.81
C PRO A 472 26.79 -39.99 5.51
N GLU A 473 27.38 -39.25 6.46
CA GLU A 473 28.82 -38.97 6.42
C GLU A 473 29.56 -40.32 6.31
N PRO A 474 30.51 -40.47 5.37
CA PRO A 474 31.37 -41.64 5.37
C PRO A 474 32.14 -41.65 6.68
N ALA A 475 31.96 -42.71 7.47
CA ALA A 475 32.64 -42.92 8.73
C ALA A 475 34.15 -42.69 8.56
N GLN A 476 34.69 -41.68 9.24
CA GLN A 476 36.14 -41.48 9.41
C GLN A 476 36.55 -41.93 10.80
#